data_AF-A0A6M5Y4Y7-F1
#
_entry.id   AF-A0A6M5Y4Y7-F1
#
_cell.length_a   1.000
_cell.length_b   1.000
_cell.length_c   1.000
_cell.angle_alpha   90.00
_cell.angle_beta   90.00
_cell.angle_gamma   90.00
#
_symmetry.space_group_name_H-M   'P 1'
#
loop_
_entity.id
_entity.type
_entity.pdbx_description
1 polymer ?
#
loop_
_entity_poly.entity_id
_entity_poly.type
_entity_poly.pdbx_seq_one_letter_code
_entity_poly.pdbx_strand_id
1 'polypeptide(L)'
;MRTFITVLTLVIGFSAMTFAQTQSVENEKFVFLNNGVTVGMIIKSVLKADKQRLKLTDQQLPKAKEIITKATVKYNEGVKKLKAASGMNQQKLRTLAIAVETEKVHDYRAILTPEQYAVLVAQHKKVYPESKV
;
A
#
# COMPACT_ATOMS: atom_id res chain seq x y z
N MET A 1 40.81 47.56 -29.63
CA MET A 1 41.09 46.80 -30.87
C MET A 1 40.94 45.32 -30.56
N ARG A 2 40.14 44.60 -31.35
CA ARG A 2 40.19 43.13 -31.59
C ARG A 2 39.75 42.26 -30.41
N THR A 3 38.87 41.27 -30.52
CA THR A 3 38.10 40.70 -31.64
C THR A 3 37.06 39.78 -30.99
N PHE A 4 35.83 39.80 -31.52
CA PHE A 4 34.81 38.78 -31.27
C PHE A 4 35.36 37.40 -31.66
N ILE A 5 35.18 36.39 -30.80
CA ILE A 5 35.27 34.98 -31.21
C ILE A 5 34.01 34.27 -30.73
N THR A 6 33.11 34.11 -31.69
CA THR A 6 32.03 33.14 -31.76
C THR A 6 32.64 31.74 -31.82
N VAL A 7 32.34 30.87 -30.86
CA VAL A 7 32.46 29.41 -31.06
C VAL A 7 31.15 28.76 -30.65
N LEU A 8 30.42 28.40 -31.70
CA LEU A 8 29.36 27.43 -31.78
C LEU A 8 29.89 26.06 -31.30
N THR A 9 29.23 25.41 -30.35
CA THR A 9 29.30 23.95 -30.23
C THR A 9 27.93 23.39 -29.91
N LEU A 10 27.33 22.86 -30.97
CA LEU A 10 26.15 22.04 -31.01
C LEU A 10 26.46 20.69 -30.32
N VAL A 11 25.81 20.37 -29.19
CA VAL A 11 25.60 18.97 -28.78
C VAL A 11 24.13 18.82 -28.42
N ILE A 12 23.39 18.36 -29.42
CA ILE A 12 22.08 17.73 -29.30
C ILE A 12 22.26 16.40 -28.55
N GLY A 13 21.30 16.08 -27.70
CA GLY A 13 20.96 14.70 -27.40
C GLY A 13 21.69 14.14 -26.18
N PHE A 14 21.02 14.15 -25.05
CA PHE A 14 20.11 13.05 -24.75
C PHE A 14 19.22 13.51 -23.62
N SER A 15 17.93 13.61 -23.93
CA SER A 15 16.88 13.59 -22.92
C SER A 15 17.13 12.33 -22.09
N ALA A 16 17.76 12.50 -20.94
CA ALA A 16 17.63 11.55 -19.85
C ALA A 16 16.16 11.64 -19.40
N MET A 17 15.26 11.08 -20.21
CA MET A 17 14.11 10.38 -19.67
C MET A 17 14.71 9.27 -18.83
N THR A 18 15.13 9.64 -17.62
CA THR A 18 15.09 8.73 -16.51
C THR A 18 13.64 8.31 -16.46
N PHE A 19 13.35 7.18 -17.13
CA PHE A 19 12.33 6.29 -16.65
C PHE A 19 12.73 6.03 -15.20
N ALA A 20 12.21 6.87 -14.30
CA ALA A 20 12.01 6.50 -12.93
C ALA A 20 11.09 5.28 -13.03
N GLN A 21 11.70 4.11 -13.22
CA GLN A 21 11.05 2.84 -13.05
C GLN A 21 10.71 2.83 -11.58
N THR A 22 9.56 3.44 -11.25
CA THR A 22 9.02 3.54 -9.90
C THR A 22 9.20 2.16 -9.31
N GLN A 23 10.12 2.03 -8.36
CA GLN A 23 10.46 0.74 -7.79
C GLN A 23 9.12 0.14 -7.35
N SER A 24 8.69 -0.92 -8.03
CA SER A 24 7.33 -1.40 -7.87
C SER A 24 7.19 -1.82 -6.41
N VAL A 25 6.43 -1.06 -5.64
CA VAL A 25 6.19 -1.28 -4.21
C VAL A 25 5.70 -2.71 -3.95
N GLU A 26 5.07 -3.34 -4.95
CA GLU A 26 4.64 -4.74 -4.94
C GLU A 26 5.80 -5.75 -4.88
N ASN A 27 7.00 -5.40 -5.35
CA ASN A 27 8.19 -6.25 -5.31
C ASN A 27 8.95 -6.14 -3.98
N GLU A 28 8.60 -5.20 -3.11
CA GLU A 28 9.26 -5.07 -1.81
C GLU A 28 8.95 -6.26 -0.90
N LYS A 29 9.96 -6.68 -0.12
CA LYS A 29 9.77 -7.68 0.94
C LYS A 29 8.82 -7.13 2.00
N PHE A 30 7.87 -7.96 2.40
CA PHE A 30 6.98 -7.68 3.51
C PHE A 30 7.74 -7.91 4.82
N VAL A 31 8.11 -6.83 5.48
CA VAL A 31 9.08 -6.75 6.59
C VAL A 31 8.67 -7.58 7.80
N PHE A 32 7.37 -7.76 8.01
CA PHE A 32 6.87 -8.60 9.09
C PHE A 32 7.13 -10.10 8.84
N LEU A 33 7.06 -10.54 7.57
CA LEU A 33 7.22 -11.94 7.20
C LEU A 33 8.66 -12.20 6.75
N ASN A 34 9.42 -13.00 7.51
CA ASN A 34 10.82 -13.26 7.20
C ASN A 34 11.05 -14.41 6.19
N ASN A 35 10.07 -14.69 5.32
CA ASN A 35 10.03 -15.86 4.45
C ASN A 35 10.04 -15.52 2.95
N GLY A 36 10.50 -14.34 2.58
CA GLY A 36 10.55 -13.89 1.18
C GLY A 36 9.21 -13.41 0.62
N VAL A 37 8.16 -13.31 1.45
CA VAL A 37 6.87 -12.78 0.99
C VAL A 37 7.00 -11.31 0.60
N THR A 38 6.49 -10.94 -0.58
CA THR A 38 6.43 -9.56 -1.04
C THR A 38 5.10 -8.88 -0.71
N VAL A 39 5.11 -7.55 -0.71
CA VAL A 39 3.91 -6.71 -0.60
C VAL A 39 2.86 -7.09 -1.66
N GLY A 40 3.28 -7.35 -2.89
CA GLY A 40 2.41 -7.76 -3.99
C GLY A 40 1.70 -9.07 -3.75
N MET A 41 2.35 -10.04 -3.10
CA MET A 41 1.71 -11.32 -2.75
C MET A 41 0.66 -11.14 -1.65
N ILE A 42 0.92 -10.26 -0.67
CA ILE A 42 -0.06 -9.90 0.36
C ILE A 42 -1.27 -9.22 -0.28
N ILE A 43 -1.05 -8.23 -1.16
CA ILE A 43 -2.13 -7.54 -1.88
C ILE A 43 -3.01 -8.54 -2.64
N LYS A 44 -2.40 -9.46 -3.40
CA LYS A 44 -3.14 -10.49 -4.15
C LYS A 44 -3.94 -11.41 -3.23
N SER A 45 -3.38 -11.83 -2.10
CA SER A 45 -4.05 -12.72 -1.15
C SER A 45 -5.26 -12.03 -0.50
N VAL A 46 -5.07 -10.80 -0.01
CA VAL A 46 -6.15 -10.00 0.60
C VAL A 46 -7.24 -9.70 -0.43
N LEU A 47 -6.87 -9.30 -1.65
CA LEU A 47 -7.85 -9.02 -2.70
C LEU A 47 -8.68 -10.27 -3.07
N LYS A 48 -8.05 -11.45 -3.11
CA LYS A 48 -8.76 -12.71 -3.35
C LYS A 48 -9.76 -13.01 -2.22
N ALA A 49 -9.33 -12.87 -0.97
CA ALA A 49 -10.19 -13.09 0.20
C ALA A 49 -11.37 -12.11 0.23
N ASP A 50 -11.12 -10.84 -0.08
CA ASP A 50 -12.12 -9.79 -0.06
C ASP A 50 -13.10 -9.92 -1.24
N LYS A 51 -12.62 -10.31 -2.43
CA LYS A 51 -13.49 -10.64 -3.58
C LYS A 51 -14.52 -11.71 -3.21
N GLN A 52 -14.07 -12.78 -2.56
CA GLN A 52 -14.96 -13.88 -2.16
C GLN A 52 -15.90 -13.47 -1.02
N ARG A 53 -15.36 -12.84 0.04
CA ARG A 53 -16.13 -12.51 1.25
C ARG A 53 -17.17 -11.43 1.01
N LEU A 54 -16.79 -10.39 0.27
CA LEU A 54 -17.65 -9.22 0.01
C LEU A 54 -18.40 -9.34 -1.32
N LYS A 55 -18.13 -10.40 -2.10
CA LYS A 55 -18.69 -10.59 -3.45
C LYS A 55 -18.46 -9.35 -4.33
N LEU A 56 -17.20 -8.89 -4.37
CA LEU A 56 -16.84 -7.68 -5.11
C LEU A 56 -17.11 -7.85 -6.60
N THR A 57 -17.76 -6.86 -7.20
CA THR A 57 -17.96 -6.80 -8.65
C THR A 57 -16.65 -6.46 -9.36
N ASP A 58 -16.57 -6.75 -10.66
CA ASP A 58 -15.37 -6.44 -11.42
C ASP A 58 -15.08 -4.91 -11.51
N GLN A 59 -16.10 -4.07 -11.32
CA GLN A 59 -15.94 -2.62 -11.21
C GLN A 59 -15.37 -2.18 -9.85
N GLN A 60 -15.63 -2.94 -8.79
CA GLN A 60 -15.10 -2.67 -7.45
C GLN A 60 -13.65 -3.14 -7.29
N LEU A 61 -13.23 -4.18 -8.02
CA LEU A 61 -11.92 -4.81 -7.88
C LEU A 61 -10.72 -3.86 -8.02
N PRO A 62 -10.64 -2.96 -9.03
CA PRO A 62 -9.51 -2.05 -9.15
C PRO A 62 -9.39 -1.10 -7.96
N LYS A 63 -10.52 -0.58 -7.46
CA LYS A 63 -10.55 0.33 -6.31
C LYS A 63 -10.21 -0.40 -5.01
N ALA A 64 -10.74 -1.62 -4.84
CA ALA A 64 -10.37 -2.48 -3.72
C ALA A 64 -8.87 -2.80 -3.72
N LYS A 65 -8.28 -3.08 -4.90
CA LYS A 65 -6.83 -3.28 -5.02
C LYS A 65 -6.06 -2.05 -4.53
N GLU A 66 -6.46 -0.85 -4.94
CA GLU A 66 -5.80 0.39 -4.52
C GLU A 66 -5.84 0.59 -3.00
N ILE A 67 -7.01 0.40 -2.39
CA ILE A 67 -7.20 0.49 -0.93
C ILE A 67 -6.31 -0.53 -0.21
N ILE A 68 -6.29 -1.78 -0.67
CA ILE A 68 -5.45 -2.84 -0.10
C ILE A 68 -3.96 -2.51 -0.26
N THR A 69 -3.54 -2.01 -1.42
CA THR A 69 -2.15 -1.61 -1.67
C THR A 69 -1.73 -0.52 -0.67
N LYS A 70 -2.52 0.53 -0.53
CA LYS A 70 -2.26 1.63 0.42
C LYS A 70 -2.13 1.11 1.85
N ALA A 71 -3.08 0.28 2.31
CA ALA A 71 -3.05 -0.32 3.64
C ALA A 71 -1.81 -1.22 3.84
N THR A 72 -1.50 -2.08 2.87
CA THR A 72 -0.38 -3.03 2.94
C THR A 72 0.96 -2.31 3.02
N VAL A 73 1.15 -1.29 2.18
CA VAL A 73 2.36 -0.45 2.20
C VAL A 73 2.46 0.31 3.51
N LYS A 74 1.37 0.95 3.97
CA LYS A 74 1.34 1.68 5.25
C LYS A 74 1.70 0.80 6.44
N TYR A 75 1.18 -0.43 6.47
CA TYR A 75 1.56 -1.40 7.50
C TYR A 75 3.03 -1.79 7.39
N ASN A 76 3.52 -2.11 6.19
CA ASN A 76 4.91 -2.52 5.96
C ASN A 76 5.90 -1.43 6.42
N GLU A 77 5.64 -0.18 6.04
CA GLU A 77 6.41 0.99 6.46
C GLU A 77 6.33 1.23 7.98
N GLY A 78 5.15 1.08 8.57
CA GLY A 78 4.97 1.16 10.02
C GLY A 78 5.83 0.12 10.76
N VAL A 79 5.88 -1.11 10.26
CA VAL A 79 6.73 -2.18 10.81
C VAL A 79 8.21 -1.84 10.66
N LYS A 80 8.65 -1.29 9.52
CA LYS A 80 10.04 -0.80 9.32
C LYS A 80 10.41 0.24 10.39
N LYS A 81 9.54 1.23 10.62
CA LYS A 81 9.74 2.27 11.65
C LYS A 81 9.79 1.70 13.06
N LEU A 82 8.91 0.76 13.40
CA LEU A 82 8.90 0.09 14.71
C LEU A 82 10.17 -0.71 14.95
N LYS A 83 10.70 -1.41 13.93
CA LYS A 83 12.00 -2.09 14.02
C LYS A 83 13.14 -1.12 14.32
N ALA A 84 13.14 0.04 13.65
CA ALA A 84 14.22 1.02 13.78
C ALA A 84 14.22 1.79 15.10
N ALA A 85 13.04 2.11 15.68
CA ALA A 85 12.94 3.11 16.74
C ALA A 85 13.17 2.61 18.18
N SER A 86 12.81 1.36 18.52
CA SER A 86 12.85 0.90 19.93
C SER A 86 12.64 -0.61 20.13
N GLY A 87 12.70 -1.40 19.05
CA GLY A 87 12.33 -2.81 19.08
C GLY A 87 10.82 -3.02 18.91
N MET A 88 10.49 -3.99 18.05
CA MET A 88 9.13 -4.41 17.76
C MET A 88 8.60 -5.32 18.87
N ASN A 89 7.43 -5.00 19.42
CA ASN A 89 6.70 -5.89 20.32
C ASN A 89 5.26 -6.10 19.84
N GLN A 90 4.59 -7.12 20.37
CA GLN A 90 3.24 -7.50 19.91
C GLN A 90 2.21 -6.39 20.13
N GLN A 91 2.31 -5.62 21.21
CA GLN A 91 1.37 -4.53 21.48
C GLN A 91 1.48 -3.41 20.43
N LYS A 92 2.69 -2.95 20.11
CA LYS A 92 2.93 -1.92 19.09
C LYS A 92 2.48 -2.40 17.70
N LEU A 93 2.74 -3.66 17.37
CA LEU A 93 2.26 -4.27 16.13
C LEU A 93 0.73 -4.34 16.07
N ARG A 94 0.10 -4.70 17.19
CA ARG A 94 -1.35 -4.78 17.28
C ARG A 94 -1.99 -3.42 17.12
N THR A 95 -1.47 -2.39 17.79
CA THR A 95 -1.90 -0.99 17.62
C THR A 95 -1.76 -0.52 16.17
N LEU A 96 -0.62 -0.80 15.54
CA LEU A 96 -0.40 -0.48 14.12
C LEU A 96 -1.41 -1.20 13.21
N ALA A 97 -1.62 -2.50 13.44
CA ALA A 97 -2.56 -3.30 12.65
C ALA A 97 -3.99 -2.78 12.77
N ILE A 98 -4.46 -2.48 13.99
CA ILE A 98 -5.80 -1.93 14.23
C ILE A 98 -5.96 -0.61 13.47
N ALA A 99 -4.99 0.30 13.59
CA ALA A 99 -5.07 1.62 12.97
C ALA A 99 -5.19 1.51 11.45
N VAL A 100 -4.30 0.72 10.82
CA VAL A 100 -4.30 0.53 9.37
C VAL A 100 -5.55 -0.19 8.88
N GLU A 101 -5.97 -1.25 9.57
CA GLU A 101 -7.17 -2.01 9.18
C GLU A 101 -8.46 -1.21 9.40
N THR A 102 -8.52 -0.36 10.43
CA THR A 102 -9.66 0.55 10.69
C THR A 102 -9.82 1.56 9.55
N GLU A 103 -8.72 2.22 9.17
CA GLU A 103 -8.69 3.16 8.04
C GLU A 103 -9.06 2.46 6.73
N LYS A 104 -8.51 1.26 6.48
CA LYS A 104 -8.87 0.45 5.31
C LYS A 104 -10.38 0.20 5.28
N VAL A 105 -11.00 -0.16 6.40
CA VAL A 105 -12.46 -0.36 6.46
C VAL A 105 -13.19 0.94 6.11
N HIS A 106 -12.80 2.09 6.65
CA HIS A 106 -13.42 3.36 6.29
C HIS A 106 -13.29 3.69 4.80
N ASP A 107 -12.14 3.46 4.19
CA ASP A 107 -11.92 3.68 2.75
C ASP A 107 -12.83 2.78 1.88
N TYR A 108 -13.08 1.55 2.32
CA TYR A 108 -14.01 0.64 1.63
C TYR A 108 -15.45 1.17 1.57
N ARG A 109 -15.86 2.05 2.49
CA ARG A 109 -17.23 2.59 2.54
C ARG A 109 -17.64 3.29 1.25
N ALA A 110 -16.68 3.90 0.54
CA ALA A 110 -16.94 4.61 -0.72
C ALA A 110 -17.18 3.69 -1.93
N ILE A 111 -16.84 2.41 -1.81
CA ILE A 111 -16.91 1.46 -2.94
C ILE A 111 -17.85 0.28 -2.71
N LEU A 112 -18.24 0.02 -1.46
CA LEU A 112 -19.13 -1.08 -1.09
C LEU A 112 -20.59 -0.63 -0.99
N THR A 113 -21.52 -1.56 -1.23
CA THR A 113 -22.92 -1.36 -0.82
C THR A 113 -23.02 -1.38 0.72
N PRO A 114 -24.12 -0.87 1.30
CA PRO A 114 -24.35 -0.95 2.75
C PRO A 114 -24.25 -2.38 3.32
N GLU A 115 -24.75 -3.37 2.59
CA GLU A 115 -24.73 -4.77 3.00
C GLU A 115 -23.31 -5.34 2.98
N GLN A 116 -22.56 -5.08 1.91
CA GLN A 116 -21.15 -5.48 1.81
C GLN A 116 -20.31 -4.82 2.92
N TYR A 117 -20.57 -3.54 3.18
CA TYR A 117 -19.89 -2.80 4.24
C TYR A 117 -20.21 -3.38 5.63
N ALA A 118 -21.46 -3.75 5.90
CA ALA A 118 -21.84 -4.39 7.16
C ALA A 118 -21.08 -5.73 7.37
N VAL A 119 -20.93 -6.54 6.32
CA VAL A 119 -20.12 -7.77 6.37
C VAL A 119 -18.65 -7.46 6.69
N LEU A 120 -18.08 -6.44 6.06
CA LEU A 120 -16.71 -6.01 6.32
C LEU A 120 -16.52 -5.53 7.77
N VAL A 121 -17.43 -4.68 8.28
CA VAL A 121 -17.39 -4.16 9.65
C VAL A 121 -17.53 -5.28 10.68
N ALA A 122 -18.47 -6.21 10.47
CA ALA A 122 -18.65 -7.36 11.35
C ALA A 122 -17.38 -8.22 11.44
N GLN A 123 -16.74 -8.50 10.30
CA GLN A 123 -15.48 -9.23 10.27
C GLN A 123 -14.35 -8.46 10.95
N HIS A 124 -14.27 -7.15 10.72
CA HIS A 124 -13.25 -6.31 11.36
C HIS A 124 -13.41 -6.31 12.88
N LYS A 125 -14.63 -6.14 13.41
CA LYS A 125 -14.91 -6.19 14.86
C LYS A 125 -14.64 -7.56 15.48
N LYS A 126 -14.79 -8.64 14.71
CA LYS A 126 -14.42 -9.99 15.16
C LYS A 126 -12.91 -10.14 15.35
N VAL A 127 -12.10 -9.54 14.48
CA VAL A 127 -10.63 -9.62 14.54
C VAL A 127 -10.04 -8.56 15.46
N TYR A 128 -10.67 -7.38 15.52
CA TYR A 128 -10.27 -6.18 16.25
C TYR A 128 -11.44 -5.65 17.09
N PRO A 129 -11.86 -6.34 18.16
CA PRO A 129 -12.96 -5.89 19.02
C PRO A 129 -12.70 -4.53 19.67
N GLU A 130 -11.44 -4.13 19.80
CA GLU A 130 -11.01 -2.85 20.36
C GLU A 130 -11.08 -1.67 19.36
N SER A 131 -11.42 -1.91 18.09
CA SER A 131 -11.50 -0.85 17.09
C SER A 131 -12.81 -0.04 17.20
N LYS A 132 -12.77 1.21 16.73
CA LYS A 132 -13.90 2.16 16.83
C LYS A 132 -14.68 2.33 15.52
N VAL A 133 -14.68 1.30 14.66
CA VAL A 133 -15.37 1.29 13.36
C VAL A 133 -16.90 1.35 13.50
#